data_AF-A0A2V6JSS0-F1
#
_entry.id   AF-A0A2V6JSS0-F1
#
_cell.length_a   1.000
_cell.length_b   1.000
_cell.length_c   1.000
_cell.angle_alpha   90.00
_cell.angle_beta   90.00
_cell.angle_gamma   90.00
#
_symmetry.space_group_name_H-M   'P 1'
#
loop_
_entity.id
_entity.type
_entity.pdbx_description
1 polymer ?
#
loop_
_entity_poly.entity_id
_entity_poly.type
_entity_poly.pdbx_seq_one_letter_code
_entity_poly.pdbx_strand_id
1 'polypeptide(L)'
;ILGDLPDFWEAPSDRAQQTIALVAGHNSDEEVATFGYKLRTGGVTADAFPTSAQIADALVTPATHQLPIKFTAGLHHPIRQFRDEVKTKMHGFLNVLGAAVLAAEHRWNADQAAIMLEDEEPNSFSFTDDFFAWREWKIDVERLRYRRKFVRSFGSCSFDEPRDDLRAQGLL
;
A
#
# COMPACT_ATOMS: atom_id res chain seq x y z
N ILE A 1 28.68 12.07 1.96
CA ILE A 1 27.74 11.80 3.06
C ILE A 1 26.38 11.67 2.40
N LEU A 2 25.94 10.45 2.07
CA LEU A 2 24.51 10.23 1.90
C LEU A 2 23.94 10.47 3.31
N GLY A 3 23.06 11.47 3.45
CA GLY A 3 22.44 11.82 4.74
C GLY A 3 21.55 10.69 5.27
N ASP A 4 20.86 10.95 6.38
CA ASP A 4 19.92 10.05 7.08
C ASP A 4 18.65 9.71 6.25
N LEU A 5 18.84 9.28 5.00
CA LEU A 5 17.77 8.86 4.11
C LEU A 5 17.47 7.39 4.38
N PRO A 6 16.22 7.02 4.68
CA PRO A 6 15.86 5.63 4.92
C PRO A 6 16.00 4.81 3.64
N ASP A 7 16.67 3.67 3.75
CA ASP A 7 16.85 2.71 2.66
C ASP A 7 15.66 1.74 2.61
N PHE A 8 15.30 1.26 1.42
CA PHE A 8 14.17 0.34 1.28
C PHE A 8 14.57 -0.93 0.52
N TRP A 9 14.44 -2.05 1.21
CA TRP A 9 14.77 -3.36 0.67
C TRP A 9 13.63 -3.89 -0.20
N GLU A 10 13.94 -4.25 -1.45
CA GLU A 10 12.99 -4.94 -2.33
C GLU A 10 13.10 -6.45 -2.12
N ALA A 11 11.97 -7.12 -1.96
CA ALA A 11 11.91 -8.57 -2.13
C ALA A 11 10.61 -8.96 -2.86
N PRO A 12 10.61 -10.10 -3.57
CA PRO A 12 9.39 -10.69 -4.12
C PRO A 12 8.28 -10.82 -3.07
N SER A 13 7.03 -10.73 -3.50
CA SER A 13 5.85 -10.69 -2.62
C SER A 13 5.65 -11.98 -1.83
N ASP A 14 6.03 -13.13 -2.38
CA ASP A 14 6.01 -14.45 -1.73
C ASP A 14 7.02 -14.55 -0.56
N ARG A 15 8.05 -13.69 -0.54
CA ARG A 15 9.02 -13.57 0.56
C ARG A 15 8.80 -12.34 1.42
N ALA A 16 7.70 -11.62 1.23
CA ALA A 16 7.44 -10.37 1.94
C ALA A 16 7.49 -10.57 3.45
N GLN A 17 6.75 -11.54 3.99
CA GLN A 17 6.67 -11.78 5.44
C GLN A 17 8.06 -12.04 6.04
N GLN A 18 8.83 -12.97 5.45
CA GLN A 18 10.17 -13.30 5.91
C GLN A 18 11.11 -12.09 5.85
N THR A 19 11.07 -11.34 4.74
CA THR A 19 11.91 -10.15 4.56
C THR A 19 11.56 -9.07 5.59
N ILE A 20 10.27 -8.80 5.76
CA ILE A 20 9.77 -7.81 6.72
C ILE A 20 10.23 -8.18 8.14
N ALA A 21 10.12 -9.45 8.53
CA ALA A 21 10.56 -9.92 9.84
C ALA A 21 12.08 -9.74 10.04
N LEU A 22 12.89 -10.05 9.04
CA LEU A 22 14.35 -9.85 9.10
C LEU A 22 14.74 -8.38 9.20
N VAL A 23 14.10 -7.52 8.39
CA VAL A 23 14.35 -6.07 8.43
C VAL A 23 13.89 -5.47 9.77
N ALA A 24 12.73 -5.88 10.27
CA ALA A 24 12.24 -5.45 11.57
C ALA A 24 13.14 -5.90 12.72
N GLY A 25 13.65 -7.14 12.66
CA GLY A 25 14.63 -7.66 13.62
C GLY A 25 15.90 -6.80 13.62
N HIS A 26 16.49 -6.57 12.45
CA HIS A 26 17.68 -5.73 12.33
C HIS A 26 17.45 -4.30 12.84
N ASN A 27 16.35 -3.63 12.47
CA ASN A 27 16.02 -2.30 12.98
C ASN A 27 15.85 -2.25 14.51
N SER A 28 15.50 -3.36 15.16
CA SER A 28 15.32 -3.43 16.61
C SER A 28 16.65 -3.48 17.37
N ASP A 29 17.73 -3.90 16.70
CA ASP A 29 19.08 -3.97 17.26
C ASP A 29 19.88 -2.68 17.05
N GLU A 30 19.34 -1.73 16.29
CA GLU A 30 19.99 -0.45 15.94
C GLU A 30 19.40 0.72 16.74
N GLU A 31 20.22 1.73 17.04
CA GLU A 31 19.74 2.97 17.71
C GLU A 31 18.77 3.78 16.83
N VAL A 32 18.88 3.62 15.50
CA VAL A 32 18.02 4.29 14.51
C VAL A 32 17.54 3.29 13.47
N ALA A 33 16.22 3.14 13.34
CA ALA A 33 15.62 2.33 12.29
C ALA A 33 15.97 2.89 10.90
N THR A 34 16.77 2.15 10.16
CA THR A 34 17.38 2.64 8.91
C THR A 34 16.68 2.10 7.66
N PHE A 35 16.04 0.94 7.79
CA PHE A 35 15.48 0.22 6.65
C PHE A 35 13.95 0.15 6.66
N GLY A 36 13.36 0.25 5.47
CA GLY A 36 11.96 -0.06 5.19
C GLY A 36 11.81 -1.19 4.17
N TYR A 37 10.58 -1.62 3.93
CA TYR A 37 10.25 -2.61 2.92
C TYR A 37 9.70 -1.94 1.65
N LYS A 38 10.20 -2.35 0.48
CA LYS A 38 9.67 -1.94 -0.82
C LYS A 38 8.93 -3.13 -1.44
N LEU A 39 7.63 -2.97 -1.60
CA LEU A 39 6.78 -3.95 -2.28
C LEU A 39 6.60 -3.55 -3.75
N ARG A 40 6.82 -4.50 -4.65
CA ARG A 40 6.38 -4.39 -6.05
C ARG A 40 4.91 -4.78 -6.16
N THR A 41 4.12 -4.01 -6.88
CA THR A 41 2.68 -4.20 -7.04
C THR A 41 2.26 -4.46 -8.49
N GLY A 42 3.22 -4.59 -9.41
CA GLY A 42 2.93 -4.84 -10.82
C GLY A 42 4.15 -4.82 -11.73
N GLY A 43 3.87 -4.89 -13.04
CA GLY A 43 4.84 -4.86 -14.12
C GLY A 43 4.17 -4.83 -15.48
N VAL A 44 4.88 -5.29 -16.52
CA VAL A 44 4.40 -5.28 -17.91
C VAL A 44 3.76 -6.60 -18.35
N THR A 45 3.82 -7.63 -17.50
CA THR A 45 3.22 -8.95 -17.73
C THR A 45 2.27 -9.29 -16.59
N ALA A 46 1.27 -10.14 -16.85
CA ALA A 46 0.25 -10.51 -15.88
C ALA A 46 0.82 -11.12 -14.59
N ASP A 47 1.88 -11.93 -14.70
CA ASP A 47 2.57 -12.60 -13.59
C ASP A 47 3.42 -11.65 -12.73
N ALA A 48 3.68 -10.43 -13.20
CA ALA A 48 4.37 -9.41 -12.41
C ALA A 48 3.47 -8.72 -11.37
N PHE A 49 2.16 -8.97 -11.42
CA PHE A 49 1.20 -8.46 -10.44
C PHE A 49 1.01 -9.48 -9.31
N PRO A 50 1.43 -9.17 -8.07
CA PRO A 50 1.18 -10.05 -6.94
C PRO A 50 -0.33 -10.17 -6.68
N THR A 51 -0.76 -11.27 -6.09
CA THR A 51 -2.17 -11.44 -5.70
C THR A 51 -2.54 -10.51 -4.56
N SER A 52 -3.84 -10.24 -4.39
CA SER A 52 -4.33 -9.43 -3.26
C SER A 52 -3.96 -10.05 -1.92
N ALA A 53 -3.96 -11.38 -1.80
CA ALA A 53 -3.49 -12.10 -0.62
C ALA A 53 -2.00 -11.84 -0.31
N GLN A 54 -1.14 -11.90 -1.33
CA GLN A 54 0.29 -11.60 -1.15
C GLN A 54 0.55 -10.14 -0.72
N ILE A 55 -0.20 -9.18 -1.28
CA ILE A 55 -0.12 -7.79 -0.83
C ILE A 55 -0.64 -7.69 0.61
N ALA A 56 -1.79 -8.30 0.92
CA ALA A 56 -2.38 -8.25 2.26
C ALA A 56 -1.42 -8.76 3.33
N ASP A 57 -0.77 -9.90 3.09
CA ASP A 57 0.28 -10.43 3.97
C ASP A 57 1.40 -9.41 4.20
N ALA A 58 1.85 -8.73 3.14
CA ALA A 58 2.86 -7.69 3.21
C ALA A 58 2.38 -6.41 3.91
N LEU A 59 1.07 -6.16 4.00
CA LEU A 59 0.49 -5.00 4.70
C LEU A 59 0.27 -5.26 6.19
N VAL A 60 -0.14 -6.47 6.57
CA VAL A 60 -0.47 -6.81 7.97
C VAL A 60 0.75 -7.21 8.78
N THR A 61 1.76 -7.84 8.16
CA THR A 61 2.99 -8.27 8.85
C THR A 61 3.80 -7.10 9.44
N PRO A 62 3.96 -5.94 8.76
CA PRO A 62 4.66 -4.77 9.29
C PRO A 62 3.92 -4.00 10.36
N ALA A 63 2.58 -4.10 10.42
CA ALA A 63 1.77 -3.25 11.30
C ALA A 63 2.15 -3.39 12.78
N THR A 64 2.68 -4.56 13.16
CA THR A 64 3.20 -4.87 14.50
C THR A 64 4.58 -4.25 14.78
N HIS A 65 5.39 -4.04 13.73
CA HIS A 65 6.80 -3.64 13.84
C HIS A 65 7.06 -2.16 13.50
N GLN A 66 6.02 -1.40 13.14
CA GLN A 66 6.16 -0.01 12.70
C GLN A 66 7.20 0.17 11.57
N LEU A 67 7.37 -0.85 10.73
CA LEU A 67 8.34 -0.84 9.64
C LEU A 67 7.81 0.03 8.50
N PRO A 68 8.55 1.04 8.03
CA PRO A 68 8.14 1.83 6.87
C PRO A 68 7.99 0.95 5.63
N ILE A 69 6.92 1.16 4.87
CA ILE A 69 6.65 0.47 3.60
C ILE A 69 6.45 1.47 2.47
N LYS A 70 6.94 1.14 1.29
CA LYS A 70 6.58 1.84 0.05
C LYS A 70 6.20 0.85 -1.04
N PHE A 71 5.34 1.31 -1.94
CA PHE A 71 4.85 0.52 -3.06
C PHE A 71 5.45 1.03 -4.36
N THR A 72 5.71 0.13 -5.30
CA THR A 72 6.32 0.49 -6.57
C THR A 72 5.76 -0.39 -7.69
N ALA A 73 5.75 0.15 -8.90
CA ALA A 73 5.26 -0.50 -10.13
C ALA A 73 3.78 -0.88 -10.12
N GLY A 74 3.02 -0.43 -11.13
CA GLY A 74 1.65 -0.89 -11.37
C GLY A 74 0.54 -0.14 -10.62
N LEU A 75 0.84 0.96 -9.92
CA LEU A 75 -0.15 1.77 -9.20
C LEU A 75 -0.50 3.05 -9.96
N HIS A 76 -1.23 2.88 -11.06
CA HIS A 76 -1.62 3.97 -11.97
C HIS A 76 -3.03 4.49 -11.70
N HIS A 77 -3.91 3.63 -11.19
CA HIS A 77 -5.35 3.89 -11.07
C HIS A 77 -5.76 3.95 -9.61
N PRO A 78 -6.75 4.78 -9.24
CA PRO A 78 -7.18 4.91 -7.85
C PRO A 78 -7.81 3.61 -7.34
N ILE A 79 -8.66 2.99 -8.16
CA ILE A 79 -9.43 1.80 -7.84
C ILE A 79 -8.93 0.61 -8.66
N ARG A 80 -8.96 -0.59 -8.08
CA ARG A 80 -8.64 -1.85 -8.77
C ARG A 80 -9.51 -2.02 -10.01
N GLN A 81 -8.89 -2.44 -11.11
CA GLN A 81 -9.64 -2.69 -12.35
C GLN A 81 -8.90 -3.65 -13.29
N PHE A 82 -9.64 -4.26 -14.22
CA PHE A 82 -9.04 -5.08 -15.28
C PHE A 82 -8.46 -4.19 -16.37
N ARG A 83 -7.27 -4.53 -16.84
CA ARG A 83 -6.57 -3.77 -17.87
C ARG A 83 -6.13 -4.69 -18.98
N ASP A 84 -6.63 -4.39 -20.18
CA ASP A 84 -6.39 -5.19 -21.37
C ASP A 84 -4.92 -5.20 -21.79
N GLU A 85 -4.18 -4.13 -21.47
CA GLU A 85 -2.79 -3.94 -21.85
C GLU A 85 -1.86 -4.95 -21.16
N VAL A 86 -2.19 -5.37 -19.94
CA VAL A 86 -1.44 -6.36 -19.14
C VAL A 86 -2.20 -7.68 -18.96
N LYS A 87 -3.43 -7.78 -19.47
CA LYS A 87 -4.31 -8.94 -19.39
C LYS A 87 -4.53 -9.46 -17.95
N THR A 88 -4.58 -8.56 -16.99
CA THR A 88 -4.83 -8.87 -15.58
C THR A 88 -5.49 -7.69 -14.85
N LYS A 89 -5.86 -7.91 -13.58
CA LYS A 89 -6.33 -6.85 -12.67
C LYS A 89 -5.13 -6.06 -12.15
N MET A 90 -5.12 -4.76 -12.42
CA MET A 90 -4.18 -3.82 -11.78
C MET A 90 -4.72 -3.42 -10.41
N HIS A 91 -3.83 -3.28 -9.42
CA HIS A 91 -4.20 -2.80 -8.09
C HIS A 91 -4.44 -1.30 -8.10
N GLY A 92 -5.44 -0.85 -7.34
CA GLY A 92 -5.70 0.57 -7.14
C GLY A 92 -4.81 1.15 -6.05
N PHE A 93 -4.27 2.37 -6.23
CA PHE A 93 -3.47 3.00 -5.18
C PHE A 93 -4.32 3.40 -3.96
N LEU A 94 -5.61 3.71 -4.11
CA LEU A 94 -6.50 3.92 -2.96
C LEU A 94 -6.81 2.61 -2.24
N ASN A 95 -6.96 1.50 -2.97
CA ASN A 95 -7.07 0.17 -2.37
C ASN A 95 -5.83 -0.15 -1.52
N VAL A 96 -4.64 -0.04 -2.10
CA VAL A 96 -3.38 -0.44 -1.43
C VAL A 96 -3.04 0.49 -0.27
N LEU A 97 -3.06 1.81 -0.47
CA LEU A 97 -2.75 2.77 0.59
C LEU A 97 -3.82 2.76 1.69
N GLY A 98 -5.09 2.64 1.30
CA GLY A 98 -6.22 2.58 2.22
C GLY A 98 -6.19 1.31 3.08
N ALA A 99 -5.96 0.14 2.46
CA ALA A 99 -5.82 -1.11 3.19
C ALA A 99 -4.64 -1.07 4.16
N ALA A 100 -3.51 -0.47 3.77
CA ALA A 100 -2.34 -0.35 4.63
C ALA A 100 -2.64 0.46 5.91
N VAL A 101 -3.35 1.59 5.78
CA VAL A 101 -3.66 2.45 6.94
C VAL A 101 -4.80 1.88 7.79
N LEU A 102 -5.85 1.33 7.18
CA LEU A 102 -6.98 0.76 7.91
C LEU A 102 -6.62 -0.56 8.59
N ALA A 103 -5.79 -1.41 7.95
CA ALA A 103 -5.32 -2.63 8.59
C ALA A 103 -4.49 -2.33 9.84
N ALA A 104 -3.61 -1.32 9.78
CA ALA A 104 -2.83 -0.89 10.93
C ALA A 104 -3.70 -0.23 12.01
N GLU A 105 -4.76 0.48 11.62
CA GLU A 105 -5.66 1.16 12.55
C GLU A 105 -6.56 0.20 13.31
N HIS A 106 -7.18 -0.72 12.59
CA HIS A 106 -8.21 -1.63 13.10
C HIS A 106 -7.67 -3.02 13.44
N ARG A 107 -6.36 -3.24 13.26
CA ARG A 107 -5.68 -4.54 13.46
C ARG A 107 -6.30 -5.64 12.63
N TRP A 108 -6.53 -5.36 11.34
CA TRP A 108 -7.05 -6.34 10.41
C TRP A 108 -6.07 -7.50 10.21
N ASN A 109 -6.63 -8.68 9.94
CA ASN A 109 -5.87 -9.79 9.40
C ASN A 109 -5.72 -9.68 7.86
N ALA A 110 -4.94 -10.60 7.28
CA ALA A 110 -4.69 -10.61 5.83
C ALA A 110 -5.98 -10.75 5.01
N ASP A 111 -6.94 -11.57 5.46
CA ASP A 111 -8.21 -11.78 4.75
C ASP A 111 -9.02 -10.48 4.65
N GLN A 112 -9.14 -9.74 5.74
CA GLN A 112 -9.83 -8.44 5.76
C GLN A 112 -9.16 -7.42 4.83
N ALA A 113 -7.82 -7.35 4.86
CA ALA A 113 -7.09 -6.47 3.96
C ALA A 113 -7.24 -6.90 2.49
N ALA A 114 -7.25 -8.20 2.19
CA ALA A 114 -7.46 -8.74 0.85
C ALA A 114 -8.84 -8.36 0.29
N ILE A 115 -9.89 -8.38 1.12
CA ILE A 115 -11.24 -7.96 0.70
C ILE A 115 -11.24 -6.50 0.22
N MET A 116 -10.58 -5.59 0.93
CA MET A 116 -10.46 -4.20 0.50
C MET A 116 -9.59 -4.05 -0.76
N LEU A 117 -8.51 -4.82 -0.85
CA LEU A 117 -7.62 -4.83 -2.02
C LEU A 117 -8.33 -5.31 -3.30
N GLU A 118 -9.37 -6.13 -3.16
CA GLU A 118 -10.18 -6.67 -4.25
C GLU A 118 -11.39 -5.79 -4.60
N ASP A 119 -11.66 -4.72 -3.86
CA ASP A 119 -12.79 -3.84 -4.12
C ASP A 119 -12.60 -3.03 -5.42
N GLU A 120 -13.57 -3.13 -6.32
CA GLU A 120 -13.58 -2.43 -7.61
C GLU A 120 -14.64 -1.32 -7.68
N GLU A 121 -15.38 -1.09 -6.59
CA GLU A 121 -16.46 -0.11 -6.51
C GLU A 121 -15.93 1.22 -5.95
N PRO A 122 -15.87 2.31 -6.75
CA PRO A 122 -15.40 3.61 -6.26
C PRO A 122 -16.23 4.14 -5.09
N ASN A 123 -17.54 3.87 -5.06
CA ASN A 123 -18.42 4.35 -3.99
C ASN A 123 -18.20 3.64 -2.64
N SER A 124 -17.39 2.57 -2.60
CA SER A 124 -16.95 1.97 -1.34
C SER A 124 -15.99 2.87 -0.56
N PHE A 125 -15.38 3.88 -1.21
CA PHE A 125 -14.39 4.77 -0.63
C PHE A 125 -15.00 6.15 -0.34
N SER A 126 -14.79 6.67 0.86
CA SER A 126 -15.27 8.00 1.27
C SER A 126 -14.14 8.84 1.82
N PHE A 127 -14.09 10.09 1.36
CA PHE A 127 -13.12 11.09 1.76
C PHE A 127 -13.87 12.32 2.24
N THR A 128 -13.52 12.81 3.42
CA THR A 128 -14.04 14.04 4.01
C THR A 128 -12.89 14.82 4.63
N ASP A 129 -13.17 16.04 5.09
CA ASP A 129 -12.20 16.83 5.84
C ASP A 129 -11.81 16.19 7.19
N ASP A 130 -12.65 15.28 7.70
CA ASP A 130 -12.50 14.67 9.02
C ASP A 130 -11.93 13.24 8.98
N PHE A 131 -12.21 12.48 7.92
CA PHE A 131 -11.84 11.06 7.83
C PHE A 131 -11.67 10.53 6.40
N PHE A 132 -10.90 9.44 6.30
CA PHE A 132 -10.95 8.47 5.21
C PHE A 132 -11.74 7.24 5.65
N ALA A 133 -12.52 6.65 4.75
CA ALA A 133 -13.24 5.41 5.00
C ALA A 133 -13.27 4.48 3.80
N TRP A 134 -13.33 3.19 4.10
CA TRP A 134 -13.77 2.14 3.19
C TRP A 134 -14.94 1.40 3.84
N ARG A 135 -16.12 1.49 3.22
CA ARG A 135 -17.39 1.01 3.78
C ARG A 135 -17.59 1.53 5.22
N GLU A 136 -17.78 0.64 6.19
CA GLU A 136 -17.96 0.98 7.59
C GLU A 136 -16.66 1.35 8.33
N TRP A 137 -15.49 1.04 7.74
CA TRP A 137 -14.20 1.20 8.39
C TRP A 137 -13.64 2.60 8.16
N LYS A 138 -13.39 3.33 9.26
CA LYS A 138 -13.01 4.75 9.23
C LYS A 138 -11.68 4.99 9.93
N ILE A 139 -10.94 5.99 9.48
CA ILE A 139 -9.77 6.55 10.15
C ILE A 139 -9.84 8.06 10.07
N ASP A 140 -9.78 8.74 11.21
CA ASP A 140 -9.76 10.20 11.25
C ASP A 140 -8.44 10.76 10.68
N VAL A 141 -8.46 12.03 10.27
CA VAL A 141 -7.30 12.67 9.62
C VAL A 141 -6.07 12.75 10.52
N GLU A 142 -6.23 12.88 11.85
CA GLU A 142 -5.09 12.92 12.78
C GLU A 142 -4.38 11.56 12.81
N ARG A 143 -5.14 10.48 13.01
CA ARG A 143 -4.63 9.10 12.97
C ARG A 143 -4.07 8.75 11.60
N LEU A 144 -4.74 9.18 10.52
CA LEU A 144 -4.26 8.97 9.16
C LEU A 144 -2.89 9.61 8.93
N ARG A 145 -2.67 10.85 9.40
CA ARG A 145 -1.36 11.51 9.33
C ARG A 145 -0.28 10.74 10.09
N TYR A 146 -0.62 10.15 11.24
CA TYR A 146 0.31 9.29 11.97
C TYR A 146 0.64 8.01 11.18
N ARG A 147 -0.36 7.28 10.67
CA ARG A 147 -0.15 6.04 9.88
C ARG A 147 0.64 6.28 8.59
N ARG A 148 0.44 7.44 7.96
CA ARG A 148 1.18 7.91 6.78
C ARG A 148 2.67 8.15 7.03
N LYS A 149 3.15 8.13 8.28
CA LYS A 149 4.60 8.14 8.55
C LYS A 149 5.25 6.80 8.19
N PHE A 150 4.49 5.70 8.23
CA PHE A 150 4.98 4.35 7.94
C PHE A 150 4.62 3.90 6.54
N VAL A 151 3.42 4.20 6.07
CA VAL A 151 3.09 4.06 4.65
C VAL A 151 3.69 5.26 3.95
N ARG A 152 4.79 5.11 3.20
CA ARG A 152 5.62 6.24 2.77
C ARG A 152 5.23 6.78 1.41
N SER A 153 5.23 5.94 0.39
CA SER A 153 4.97 6.36 -0.98
C SER A 153 4.42 5.21 -1.83
N PHE A 154 3.90 5.56 -2.99
CA PHE A 154 3.66 4.64 -4.09
C PHE A 154 4.35 5.16 -5.35
N GLY A 155 4.56 4.28 -6.32
CA GLY A 155 5.18 4.63 -7.60
C GLY A 155 4.23 4.38 -8.78
N SER A 156 4.09 5.39 -9.62
CA SER A 156 3.46 5.32 -10.94
C SER A 156 4.49 5.76 -11.99
N CYS A 157 4.42 5.19 -13.20
CA CYS A 157 5.29 5.64 -14.31
C CYS A 157 4.79 6.96 -14.94
N SER A 158 3.58 7.39 -14.58
CA SER A 158 2.97 8.65 -15.04
C SER A 158 2.53 9.48 -13.84
N PHE A 159 2.78 10.79 -13.92
CA PHE A 159 2.23 11.76 -12.97
C PHE A 159 0.80 12.17 -13.33
N ASP A 160 0.48 12.20 -14.62
CA ASP A 160 -0.82 12.67 -15.09
C ASP A 160 -1.90 11.61 -14.90
N GLU A 161 -1.62 10.33 -15.17
CA GLU A 161 -2.62 9.25 -15.09
C GLU A 161 -3.28 9.14 -13.70
N PRO A 162 -2.55 9.03 -12.56
CA PRO A 162 -3.20 8.95 -11.26
C PRO A 162 -4.05 10.19 -10.93
N ARG A 163 -3.58 11.37 -11.36
CA ARG A 163 -4.26 12.64 -11.07
C ARG A 163 -5.53 12.80 -11.89
N ASP A 164 -5.46 12.48 -13.18
CA ASP A 164 -6.57 12.63 -14.09
C ASP A 164 -7.67 11.60 -13.79
N ASP A 165 -7.29 10.37 -13.38
CA ASP A 165 -8.24 9.39 -12.88
C ASP A 165 -8.93 9.85 -11.58
N LEU A 166 -8.21 10.49 -10.65
CA LEU A 166 -8.83 11.05 -9.43
C LEU A 166 -9.84 12.16 -9.78
N ARG A 167 -9.52 13.03 -10.74
CA ARG A 167 -10.46 14.06 -11.22
C ARG A 167 -11.69 13.45 -11.88
N ALA A 168 -11.52 12.40 -12.67
CA ALA A 168 -12.63 11.68 -13.29
C ALA A 168 -13.58 11.07 -12.23
N GLN A 169 -13.05 10.74 -11.05
CA GLN A 169 -13.82 10.27 -9.89
C GLN A 169 -14.33 11.41 -8.98
N GLY A 170 -14.06 12.68 -9.31
CA GLY A 170 -14.45 13.83 -8.49
C GLY A 170 -13.69 13.96 -7.17
N LEU A 171 -12.50 13.36 -7.06
CA LEU A 171 -11.66 13.37 -5.86
C LEU A 171 -10.56 14.47 -5.87
N LEU A 172 -10.42 15.20 -6.97
CA LEU A 172 -9.49 16.32 -7.18
C LEU A 172 -10.06 17.39 -8.10
#